data_AF-M9X5Z2-F1
#
_entry.id   AF-M9X5Z2-F1
#
_cell.length_a   1.000
_cell.length_b   1.000
_cell.length_c   1.000
_cell.angle_alpha   90.00
_cell.angle_beta   90.00
_cell.angle_gamma   90.00
#
_symmetry.space_group_name_H-M   'P 1'
#
loop_
_entity.id
_entity.type
_entity.pdbx_description
1 polymer ?
#
loop_
_entity_poly.entity_id
_entity_poly.type
_entity_poly.pdbx_seq_one_letter_code
_entity_poly.pdbx_strand_id
1 'polypeptide(L)'
;MVRKQLYLRPEHERLLKQKARETGLSEAELMRQALDQFFRDVDAPLPGHVEALGAFLREAQQISKQHRLPAEWRFRREEAYTREARWEREKT
;
A
#
# COMPACT_ATOMS: atom_id res chain seq x y z
N MET A 1 13.43 24.64 4.66
CA MET A 1 12.49 24.31 5.75
C MET A 1 11.18 25.05 5.51
N VAL A 2 10.01 24.43 5.72
CA VAL A 2 8.69 25.08 5.53
C VAL A 2 8.04 25.29 6.90
N ARG A 3 7.57 26.52 7.20
CA ARG A 3 6.89 26.82 8.46
C ARG A 3 5.42 26.37 8.39
N LYS A 4 5.01 25.54 9.34
CA LYS A 4 3.61 25.15 9.56
C LYS A 4 3.20 25.58 10.96
N GLN A 5 1.95 26.01 11.11
CA GLN A 5 1.34 26.35 12.40
C GLN A 5 0.27 25.31 12.69
N LEU A 6 0.26 24.76 13.91
CA LEU A 6 -0.64 23.69 14.33
C LEU A 6 -1.34 24.13 15.61
N TYR A 7 -2.65 23.91 15.69
CA TYR A 7 -3.37 24.04 16.95
C TYR A 7 -3.22 22.74 17.74
N LEU A 8 -2.70 22.85 18.96
CA LEU A 8 -2.54 21.73 19.88
C LEU A 8 -3.53 21.86 21.02
N ARG A 9 -3.98 20.72 21.55
CA ARG A 9 -4.73 20.70 22.80
C ARG A 9 -3.79 20.96 23.98
N PRO A 10 -4.25 21.57 25.10
CA PRO A 10 -3.39 21.92 26.23
C PRO A 10 -2.59 20.72 26.78
N GLU A 11 -3.17 19.53 26.77
CA GLU A 11 -2.49 18.31 27.20
C GLU A 11 -1.33 17.92 26.29
N HIS A 12 -1.45 18.12 24.98
CA HIS A 12 -0.37 17.84 24.03
C HIS A 12 0.79 18.82 24.18
N GLU A 13 0.48 20.10 24.38
CA GLU A 13 1.51 21.12 24.65
C GLU A 13 2.30 20.77 25.92
N ARG A 14 1.60 20.39 27.00
CA ARG A 14 2.24 19.98 28.26
C ARG A 14 3.17 18.77 28.06
N LEU A 15 2.69 17.75 27.35
CA LEU A 15 3.49 16.55 27.07
C LEU A 15 4.69 16.85 26.18
N LEU A 16 4.53 17.70 25.16
CA LEU A 16 5.61 18.10 24.26
C LEU A 16 6.71 18.86 25.01
N LYS A 17 6.33 19.81 25.86
CA LYS A 17 7.26 20.55 26.74
C LYS A 17 7.98 19.66 27.72
N GLN A 18 7.26 18.72 28.34
CA GLN A 18 7.86 17.75 29.24
C GLN A 18 8.90 16.91 28.50
N LYS A 19 8.54 16.37 27.33
CA LYS A 19 9.44 15.53 26.53
C LYS A 19 10.67 16.28 26.03
N ALA A 20 10.51 17.56 25.68
CA ALA A 20 11.63 18.44 25.30
C ALA A 20 12.64 18.57 26.44
N ARG A 21 12.17 18.75 27.67
CA ARG A 21 13.04 18.81 28.86
C ARG A 21 13.73 17.49 29.16
N GLU A 22 13.01 16.38 29.07
CA GLU A 22 13.55 15.04 29.32
C GLU A 22 14.63 14.64 28.31
N THR A 23 14.45 15.01 27.04
CA THR A 23 15.33 14.60 25.94
C THR A 23 16.44 15.62 25.63
N GLY A 24 16.31 16.85 26.12
CA GLY A 24 17.18 17.97 25.74
C GLY A 24 16.97 18.48 24.30
N LEU A 25 15.96 17.95 23.59
CA LEU A 25 15.62 18.36 22.23
C LEU A 25 14.63 19.52 22.24
N SER A 26 14.62 20.30 21.16
CA SER A 26 13.59 21.33 20.96
C SER A 26 12.24 20.69 20.61
N GLU A 27 11.13 21.37 20.93
CA GLU A 27 9.79 20.93 20.57
C GLU A 27 9.63 20.70 19.05
N ALA A 28 10.27 21.57 18.24
CA ALA A 28 10.27 21.44 16.78
C ALA A 28 11.02 20.19 16.31
N GLU A 29 12.11 19.81 16.99
CA GLU A 29 12.86 18.59 16.68
C GLU A 29 12.07 17.34 17.04
N LEU A 30 11.40 17.34 18.19
CA LEU A 30 10.50 16.26 18.58
C LEU A 30 9.35 16.08 17.57
N MET A 31 8.76 17.19 17.10
CA MET A 31 7.73 17.14 16.06
C MET A 31 8.28 16.62 14.74
N ARG A 32 9.49 17.00 14.32
CA ARG A 32 10.13 16.43 13.13
C ARG A 32 10.33 14.93 13.25
N GLN A 33 10.92 14.46 14.35
CA GLN A 33 11.15 13.03 14.57
C GLN A 33 9.84 12.23 14.61
N ALA A 34 8.80 12.78 15.24
CA ALA A 34 7.48 12.16 15.25
C ALA A 34 6.87 12.07 13.85
N LEU A 35 7.00 13.11 13.02
CA LEU A 35 6.55 13.09 11.63
C LEU A 35 7.37 12.10 10.80
N ASP A 36 8.70 12.07 10.95
CA ASP A 36 9.58 11.13 10.25
C ASP A 36 9.26 9.68 10.61
N GLN A 37 8.85 9.42 11.86
CA GLN A 37 8.38 8.10 12.28
C GLN A 37 6.99 7.80 11.71
N PHE A 38 6.06 8.75 11.80
CA PHE A 38 4.69 8.60 11.30
C PHE A 38 4.65 8.33 9.80
N PHE A 39 5.52 8.99 9.02
CA PHE A 39 5.60 8.79 7.57
C PHE A 39 6.47 7.61 7.15
N ARG A 40 7.34 7.08 8.00
CA ARG A 40 8.07 5.83 7.71
C ARG A 40 7.12 4.66 7.47
N ASP A 41 5.98 4.63 8.15
CA ASP A 41 4.98 3.58 8.01
C ASP A 41 4.04 3.77 6.80
N VAL A 42 4.09 4.92 6.12
CA VAL A 42 3.29 5.17 4.92
C VAL A 42 3.86 4.43 3.70
N ASP A 43 5.18 4.23 3.67
CA ASP A 43 5.86 3.43 2.64
C ASP A 43 6.06 1.96 3.06
N ALA A 44 5.67 1.60 4.30
CA ALA A 44 5.71 0.21 4.71
C ALA A 44 4.65 -0.58 3.93
N PRO A 45 5.01 -1.70 3.28
CA PRO A 45 4.01 -2.54 2.64
C PRO A 45 2.97 -2.94 3.67
N LEU A 46 1.69 -2.77 3.32
CA LEU A 46 0.57 -3.15 4.18
C LEU A 46 0.84 -4.54 4.79
N PRO A 47 0.64 -4.73 6.10
CA PRO A 47 0.81 -6.04 6.72
C PRO A 47 0.01 -7.09 5.93
N GLY A 48 0.68 -8.15 5.48
CA GLY A 48 0.05 -9.21 4.67
C GLY A 48 0.20 -9.07 3.15
N HIS A 49 0.85 -8.02 2.63
CA HIS A 49 1.00 -7.85 1.16
C HIS A 49 1.80 -8.99 0.52
N VAL A 50 2.85 -9.47 1.18
CA VAL A 50 3.70 -10.56 0.69
C VAL A 50 2.93 -11.89 0.73
N GLU A 51 2.18 -12.13 1.81
CA GLU A 51 1.34 -13.32 1.98
C GLU A 51 0.19 -13.34 0.96
N ALA A 52 -0.46 -12.20 0.72
CA ALA A 52 -1.52 -12.04 -0.26
C ALA A 52 -1.00 -12.26 -1.69
N LEU A 53 0.17 -11.68 -2.03
CA LEU A 53 0.82 -11.93 -3.31
C LEU A 53 1.19 -13.41 -3.47
N GLY A 54 1.73 -14.03 -2.42
CA GLY A 54 2.05 -15.46 -2.41
C GLY A 54 0.83 -16.34 -2.60
N ALA A 55 -0.29 -16.02 -1.96
CA ALA A 55 -1.56 -16.73 -2.14
C ALA A 55 -2.08 -16.62 -3.58
N PHE A 56 -2.09 -15.41 -4.12
CA PHE A 56 -2.48 -15.14 -5.50
C PHE A 56 -1.63 -15.94 -6.50
N LEU A 57 -0.30 -15.92 -6.36
CA LEU A 57 0.59 -16.64 -7.28
C LEU A 57 0.40 -18.16 -7.21
N ARG A 58 0.14 -18.72 -6.03
CA ARG A 58 -0.17 -20.16 -5.88
C ARG A 58 -1.45 -20.53 -6.61
N GLU A 59 -2.50 -19.73 -6.46
CA GLU A 59 -3.78 -19.97 -7.11
C GLU A 59 -3.66 -19.83 -8.63
N ALA A 60 -2.99 -18.77 -9.12
CA ALA A 60 -2.73 -18.58 -10.54
C ALA A 60 -1.96 -19.76 -11.16
N GLN A 61 -0.97 -20.31 -10.44
CA GLN A 61 -0.26 -21.52 -10.89
C GLN A 61 -1.16 -22.75 -10.94
N GLN A 62 -2.06 -22.94 -9.99
CA GLN A 62 -3.01 -24.07 -10.01
C GLN A 62 -3.96 -23.96 -11.20
N ILE A 63 -4.53 -22.78 -11.44
CA ILE A 63 -5.40 -22.51 -12.60
C ILE A 63 -4.64 -22.78 -13.91
N SER A 64 -3.39 -22.32 -14.03
CA SER A 64 -2.56 -22.55 -15.23
C SER A 64 -2.27 -24.04 -15.49
N LYS A 65 -2.18 -24.86 -14.44
CA LYS A 65 -2.01 -26.32 -14.58
C LYS A 65 -3.28 -27.01 -15.03
N GLN A 66 -4.44 -26.55 -14.55
CA GLN A 66 -5.74 -27.16 -14.83
C GLN A 66 -6.32 -26.72 -16.18
N HIS A 67 -6.10 -25.46 -16.56
CA HIS A 67 -6.63 -24.88 -17.78
C HIS A 67 -5.51 -24.71 -18.81
N ARG A 68 -5.44 -25.65 -19.75
CA ARG A 68 -4.66 -25.48 -20.98
C ARG A 68 -5.49 -24.67 -21.96
N LEU A 69 -4.93 -23.55 -22.41
CA LEU A 69 -5.50 -22.82 -23.52
C LEU A 69 -5.38 -23.68 -24.78
N PRO A 70 -6.36 -23.60 -25.70
CA PRO A 70 -6.29 -24.29 -26.99
C PRO A 70 -4.97 -23.99 -27.71
N ALA A 71 -4.48 -24.93 -28.54
CA ALA A 71 -3.19 -24.79 -29.21
C ALA A 71 -3.13 -23.56 -30.16
N GLU A 72 -4.29 -23.19 -30.69
CA GLU A 72 -4.54 -22.03 -31.54
C GLU A 72 -4.83 -20.74 -30.76
N TRP A 73 -4.88 -20.80 -29.42
CA TRP A 73 -5.13 -19.62 -28.61
C TRP A 73 -3.96 -18.65 -28.70
N ARG A 74 -4.27 -17.41 -29.07
CA ARG A 74 -3.32 -16.31 -29.15
C ARG A 74 -3.85 -15.14 -28.35
N PHE A 75 -3.01 -14.63 -27.44
CA PHE A 75 -3.34 -13.43 -26.69
C PHE A 75 -3.51 -12.24 -27.66
N ARG A 76 -4.66 -11.58 -27.59
CA ARG A 76 -4.93 -10.31 -28.26
C ARG A 76 -5.27 -9.28 -27.21
N ARG A 77 -4.52 -8.18 -27.21
CA ARG A 77 -4.60 -7.16 -26.17
C ARG A 77 -5.96 -6.49 -26.18
N GLU A 78 -6.54 -6.28 -27.35
CA GLU A 78 -7.81 -5.61 -27.57
C GLU A 78 -8.96 -6.36 -26.88
N GLU A 79 -8.94 -7.71 -26.93
CA GLU A 79 -9.93 -8.59 -26.29
C GLU A 79 -9.90 -8.52 -24.75
N ALA A 80 -8.78 -8.10 -24.15
CA ALA A 80 -8.65 -7.95 -22.71
C ALA A 80 -9.32 -6.67 -22.16
N TYR A 81 -9.57 -5.69 -23.03
CA TYR A 81 -10.14 -4.39 -22.63
C TYR A 81 -11.61 -4.22 -23.03
N THR A 82 -12.14 -5.03 -23.94
CA THR A 82 -13.57 -5.04 -24.30
C THR A 82 -14.32 -6.10 -23.50
N ARG A 83 -15.27 -5.65 -22.67
CA ARG A 83 -16.12 -6.49 -21.80
C ARG A 83 -16.91 -7.58 -22.55
N GLU A 84 -17.09 -7.40 -23.86
CA GLU A 84 -17.95 -8.19 -24.74
C GLU A 84 -17.24 -9.42 -25.35
N ALA A 85 -15.91 -9.35 -25.58
CA ALA A 85 -15.17 -10.41 -26.26
C ALA A 85 -14.99 -11.71 -25.43
N ARG A 86 -15.21 -11.62 -24.11
CA ARG A 86 -14.99 -12.73 -23.17
C ARG A 86 -16.05 -13.84 -23.27
N TRP A 87 -17.28 -13.50 -23.66
CA TRP A 87 -18.44 -14.40 -23.63
C TRP A 87 -18.87 -14.92 -25.00
N GLU A 88 -18.34 -14.37 -26.10
CA GLU A 88 -18.69 -14.82 -27.46
C GLU A 88 -18.03 -16.17 -27.85
N ARG A 89 -16.94 -16.58 -27.19
CA ARG A 89 -16.25 -17.85 -27.49
C ARG A 89 -16.84 -19.07 -26.78
N GLU A 90 -17.78 -18.91 -25.84
CA GLU A 90 -18.45 -20.02 -25.13
C GLU A 90 -19.66 -20.58 -25.89
N LYS A 91 -20.04 -19.99 -27.03
CA LYS A 91 -21.25 -20.33 -27.79
C LYS A 91 -21.01 -21.11 -29.10
N THR A 92 -19.86 -21.75 -29.29
CA THR A 92 -19.61 -22.58 -30.49
C THR A 92 -19.09 -23.95 -30.09
#